data_AF-A0A6V8D0C3-F1
#
_entry.id   AF-A0A6V8D0C3-F1
#
_cell.length_a   1.000
_cell.length_b   1.000
_cell.length_c   1.000
_cell.angle_alpha   90.00
_cell.angle_beta   90.00
_cell.angle_gamma   90.00
#
_symmetry.space_group_name_H-M   'P 1'
#
loop_
_entity.id
_entity.type
_entity.pdbx_description
1 polymer ?
#
loop_
_entity_poly.entity_id
_entity_poly.type
_entity_poly.pdbx_seq_one_letter_code
_entity_poly.pdbx_strand_id
1 'polypeptide(L)'
;MGEIEMNDVINFQGYFISHEADSFAIYSPYIVDELRVFGHDSDYTTIAISLIRYLINNKVDFLIKQVDEQINFDVLQTATGIELVEHGSILRCNDDASVALSNGENSINNITSIPSKSLDQRLYHSVKDAWQTELDIRNISQGAYVSKQQYDESLSARLSLVAQNDGILIWPPRQMNNDGITLSKASTNLSPTASVMTWTKLSAAGAPSEFSIRAPVLGGLTTVMVEFSEGPKGVFLMVDDEDIRPNIGDSVEFVVRMLYGQEGIIRYGAKARIHSD
;
A
#
# COMPACT_ATOMS: atom_id res chain seq x y z
N MET A 1 19.43 -37.45 -8.57
CA MET A 1 18.69 -36.64 -7.58
C MET A 1 19.15 -35.22 -7.80
N GLY A 2 18.39 -34.45 -8.57
CA GLY A 2 18.66 -33.03 -8.75
C GLY A 2 18.06 -32.29 -7.56
N GLU A 3 18.88 -31.58 -6.81
CA GLU A 3 18.39 -30.52 -5.92
C GLU A 3 17.68 -29.51 -6.81
N ILE A 4 16.38 -29.33 -6.60
CA ILE A 4 15.62 -28.24 -7.19
C ILE A 4 16.15 -26.99 -6.48
N GLU A 5 16.87 -26.13 -7.20
CA GLU A 5 17.28 -24.83 -6.70
C GLU A 5 16.04 -24.11 -6.16
N MET A 6 16.11 -23.75 -4.88
CA MET A 6 15.06 -23.03 -4.20
C MET A 6 14.98 -21.63 -4.83
N ASN A 7 13.93 -21.34 -5.60
CA ASN A 7 13.68 -19.98 -6.08
C ASN A 7 13.66 -19.04 -4.87
N ASP A 8 14.58 -18.08 -4.85
CA ASP A 8 14.70 -17.13 -3.74
C ASP A 8 13.41 -16.31 -3.61
N VAL A 9 12.74 -16.45 -2.47
CA VAL A 9 11.56 -15.64 -2.12
C VAL A 9 12.03 -14.38 -1.44
N ILE A 10 11.68 -13.23 -2.00
CA ILE A 10 12.11 -11.91 -1.55
C ILE A 10 10.98 -11.28 -0.74
N ASN A 11 11.29 -10.79 0.47
CA ASN A 11 10.36 -9.95 1.22
C ASN A 11 10.50 -8.50 0.74
N PHE A 12 9.40 -7.93 0.26
CA PHE A 12 9.35 -6.53 -0.17
C PHE A 12 8.03 -5.89 0.25
N GLN A 13 8.10 -4.80 1.02
CA GLN A 13 6.94 -4.02 1.48
C GLN A 13 5.89 -4.84 2.25
N GLY A 14 6.31 -5.93 2.90
CA GLY A 14 5.44 -6.85 3.65
C GLY A 14 4.84 -7.98 2.81
N TYR A 15 5.18 -8.07 1.53
CA TYR A 15 4.76 -9.16 0.64
C TYR A 15 5.93 -10.04 0.24
N PHE A 16 5.62 -11.21 -0.32
CA PHE A 16 6.62 -12.13 -0.85
C PHE A 16 6.64 -12.09 -2.37
N ILE A 17 7.79 -11.84 -2.96
CA ILE A 17 8.00 -11.87 -4.40
C ILE A 17 8.78 -13.11 -4.76
N SER A 18 8.35 -13.78 -5.82
CA SER A 18 9.11 -14.81 -6.49
C SER A 18 9.26 -14.48 -7.97
N HIS A 19 10.27 -15.08 -8.58
CA HIS A 19 10.48 -14.94 -10.01
C HIS A 19 10.90 -16.28 -10.60
N GLU A 20 10.50 -16.51 -11.85
CA GLU A 20 10.92 -17.63 -12.67
C GLU A 20 11.11 -17.11 -14.09
N ALA A 21 12.36 -17.12 -14.57
CA ALA A 21 12.73 -16.47 -15.83
C ALA A 21 12.20 -15.03 -15.92
N ASP A 22 11.40 -14.71 -16.94
CA ASP A 22 10.82 -13.38 -17.17
C ASP A 22 9.45 -13.18 -16.50
N SER A 23 9.03 -14.07 -15.59
CA SER A 23 7.75 -14.00 -14.89
C SER A 23 7.94 -13.72 -13.41
N PHE A 24 7.19 -12.77 -12.88
CA PHE A 24 7.21 -12.40 -11.47
C PHE A 24 5.86 -12.68 -10.84
N ALA A 25 5.85 -13.14 -9.60
CA ALA A 25 4.64 -13.26 -8.81
C ALA A 25 4.84 -12.65 -7.43
N ILE A 26 3.80 -12.02 -6.90
CA ILE A 26 3.79 -11.44 -5.56
C ILE A 26 2.63 -12.01 -4.77
N TYR A 27 2.87 -12.31 -3.50
CA TYR A 27 1.96 -13.06 -2.63
C TYR A 27 1.76 -12.32 -1.31
N SER A 28 0.51 -12.23 -0.87
CA SER A 28 0.18 -11.84 0.51
C SER A 28 0.83 -12.82 1.48
N PRO A 29 1.40 -12.39 2.62
CA PRO A 29 2.02 -13.31 3.56
C PRO A 29 1.00 -14.10 4.38
N TYR A 30 -0.31 -13.79 4.30
CA TYR A 30 -1.32 -14.32 5.21
C TYR A 30 -2.06 -15.55 4.67
N ILE A 31 -2.35 -16.50 5.55
CA ILE A 31 -3.21 -17.66 5.26
C ILE A 31 -4.34 -17.81 6.29
N VAL A 32 -5.49 -18.30 5.85
CA VAL A 32 -6.62 -18.74 6.68
C VAL A 32 -7.08 -20.09 6.15
N ASP A 33 -7.15 -21.11 7.01
CA ASP A 33 -7.52 -22.48 6.62
C ASP A 33 -6.72 -22.99 5.40
N GLU A 34 -5.40 -22.76 5.39
CA GLU A 34 -4.46 -23.09 4.30
C GLU A 34 -4.66 -22.31 2.98
N LEU A 35 -5.64 -21.40 2.90
CA LEU A 35 -5.85 -20.54 1.74
C LEU A 35 -5.14 -19.20 1.95
N ARG A 36 -4.44 -18.73 0.91
CA ARG A 36 -3.77 -17.42 0.94
C ARG A 36 -4.78 -16.30 0.79
N VAL A 37 -4.76 -15.37 1.74
CA VAL A 37 -5.71 -14.26 1.84
C VAL A 37 -4.98 -12.93 2.01
N PHE A 38 -5.67 -11.82 1.77
CA PHE A 38 -5.10 -10.49 1.99
C PHE A 38 -4.96 -10.18 3.49
N GLY A 39 -3.94 -9.38 3.83
CA GLY A 39 -3.85 -8.73 5.12
C GLY A 39 -4.92 -7.66 5.31
N HIS A 40 -5.02 -7.10 6.53
CA HIS A 40 -6.12 -6.23 6.95
C HIS A 40 -6.37 -5.00 6.03
N ASP A 41 -5.32 -4.45 5.42
CA ASP A 41 -5.40 -3.27 4.56
C ASP A 41 -4.85 -3.53 3.14
N SER A 42 -4.88 -4.78 2.69
CA SER A 42 -4.38 -5.21 1.38
C SER A 42 -5.49 -5.70 0.44
N ASP A 43 -5.24 -5.53 -0.86
CA ASP A 43 -6.04 -6.01 -1.98
C ASP A 43 -5.13 -6.21 -3.23
N TYR A 44 -5.71 -6.58 -4.37
CA TYR A 44 -4.96 -6.73 -5.62
C TYR A 44 -4.24 -5.45 -6.06
N THR A 45 -4.81 -4.28 -5.82
CA THR A 45 -4.20 -2.99 -6.18
C THR A 45 -2.92 -2.73 -5.38
N THR A 46 -2.97 -2.91 -4.05
CA THR A 46 -1.83 -2.68 -3.16
C THR A 46 -0.67 -3.63 -3.42
N ILE A 47 -0.96 -4.90 -3.67
CA ILE A 47 0.06 -5.91 -3.95
C ILE A 47 0.66 -5.70 -5.36
N ALA A 48 -0.15 -5.36 -6.36
CA ALA A 48 0.32 -4.99 -7.69
C ALA A 48 1.28 -3.79 -7.65
N ILE A 49 0.95 -2.73 -6.91
CA ILE A 49 1.83 -1.57 -6.73
C ILE A 49 3.18 -1.99 -6.15
N SER A 50 3.17 -2.88 -5.17
CA SER A 50 4.40 -3.35 -4.52
C SER A 50 5.29 -4.16 -5.47
N LEU A 51 4.69 -5.01 -6.32
CA LEU A 51 5.43 -5.73 -7.36
C LEU A 51 6.08 -4.76 -8.35
N ILE A 52 5.31 -3.81 -8.89
CA ILE A 52 5.83 -2.86 -9.88
C ILE A 52 6.93 -1.98 -9.27
N ARG A 53 6.76 -1.51 -8.02
CA ARG A 53 7.81 -0.77 -7.30
C ARG A 53 9.07 -1.59 -7.12
N TYR A 54 8.95 -2.87 -6.80
CA TYR A 54 10.10 -3.77 -6.71
C TYR A 54 10.85 -3.82 -8.05
N LEU A 55 10.15 -4.02 -9.16
CA LEU A 55 10.77 -4.08 -10.49
C LEU A 55 11.48 -2.76 -10.84
N ILE A 56 10.83 -1.62 -10.62
CA ILE A 56 11.41 -0.29 -10.85
C ILE A 56 12.65 -0.07 -9.99
N ASN A 57 12.57 -0.36 -8.68
CA ASN A 57 13.68 -0.14 -7.75
C ASN A 57 14.90 -1.01 -8.07
N ASN A 58 14.67 -2.21 -8.61
CA ASN A 58 15.72 -3.13 -9.02
C ASN A 58 16.12 -2.98 -10.49
N LYS A 59 15.60 -1.96 -11.19
CA LYS A 59 15.89 -1.68 -12.61
C LYS A 59 15.66 -2.89 -13.51
N VAL A 60 14.63 -3.67 -13.20
CA VAL A 60 14.17 -4.76 -14.07
C VAL A 60 13.44 -4.12 -15.24
N ASP A 61 13.82 -4.47 -16.46
CA ASP A 61 13.12 -4.02 -17.66
C ASP A 61 11.80 -4.79 -17.78
N PHE A 62 10.68 -4.07 -17.83
CA PHE A 62 9.36 -4.65 -18.05
C PHE A 62 8.48 -3.69 -18.85
N LEU A 63 7.50 -4.27 -19.54
CA LEU A 63 6.46 -3.56 -20.26
C LEU A 63 5.12 -4.20 -19.92
N ILE A 64 4.07 -3.40 -19.73
CA ILE A 64 2.75 -3.90 -19.37
C ILE A 64 1.80 -3.57 -20.51
N LYS A 65 1.15 -4.59 -21.07
CA LYS A 65 0.11 -4.37 -22.09
C LYS A 65 -1.30 -4.35 -21.51
N GLN A 66 -1.51 -5.04 -20.39
CA GLN A 66 -2.83 -5.24 -19.81
C GLN A 66 -2.72 -5.45 -18.31
N VAL A 67 -3.73 -4.95 -17.60
CA VAL A 67 -3.91 -5.09 -16.15
C VAL A 67 -5.29 -5.69 -15.90
N ASP A 68 -5.37 -6.62 -14.96
CA ASP A 68 -6.61 -7.25 -14.49
C ASP A 68 -7.64 -6.21 -14.01
N GLU A 69 -8.92 -6.44 -14.27
CA GLU A 69 -9.99 -5.49 -13.92
C GLU A 69 -10.17 -5.33 -12.40
N GLN A 70 -9.70 -6.29 -11.61
CA GLN A 70 -9.73 -6.21 -10.14
C GLN A 70 -8.68 -5.25 -9.58
N ILE A 71 -7.71 -4.81 -10.40
CA ILE A 71 -6.69 -3.84 -10.02
C ILE A 71 -7.16 -2.45 -10.46
N ASN A 72 -7.17 -1.50 -9.52
CA ASN A 72 -7.46 -0.12 -9.85
C ASN A 72 -6.28 0.50 -10.63
N PHE A 73 -6.41 0.56 -11.96
CA PHE A 73 -5.34 1.02 -12.84
C PHE A 73 -4.95 2.48 -12.60
N ASP A 74 -5.90 3.39 -12.35
CA ASP A 74 -5.59 4.81 -12.09
C ASP A 74 -4.69 4.97 -10.85
N VAL A 75 -4.96 4.19 -9.80
CA VAL A 75 -4.17 4.17 -8.57
C VAL A 75 -2.81 3.52 -8.82
N LEU A 76 -2.77 2.39 -9.55
CA LEU A 76 -1.52 1.72 -9.93
C LEU A 76 -0.60 2.65 -10.74
N GLN A 77 -1.14 3.27 -11.80
CA GLN A 77 -0.45 4.23 -12.66
C GLN A 77 0.06 5.43 -11.84
N THR A 78 -0.78 6.01 -10.98
CA THR A 78 -0.36 7.16 -10.16
C THR A 78 0.74 6.80 -9.16
N ALA A 79 0.69 5.59 -8.58
CA ALA A 79 1.65 5.14 -7.58
C ALA A 79 3.01 4.72 -8.15
N THR A 80 3.09 4.41 -9.44
CA THR A 80 4.26 3.74 -10.05
C THR A 80 4.76 4.40 -11.32
N GLY A 81 3.95 5.24 -11.97
CA GLY A 81 4.29 5.90 -13.23
C GLY A 81 4.25 4.99 -14.45
N ILE A 82 3.70 3.78 -14.36
CA ILE A 82 3.61 2.87 -15.51
C ILE A 82 2.64 3.39 -16.57
N GLU A 83 2.90 2.98 -17.81
CA GLU A 83 2.01 3.17 -18.95
C GLU A 83 1.73 1.84 -19.63
N LEU A 84 0.55 1.72 -20.25
CA LEU A 84 0.21 0.54 -21.04
C LEU A 84 0.76 0.69 -22.46
N VAL A 85 1.32 -0.41 -22.99
CA VAL A 85 1.85 -0.49 -24.35
C VAL A 85 1.17 -1.58 -25.17
N GLU A 86 1.32 -1.55 -26.50
CA GLU A 86 0.71 -2.58 -27.37
C GLU A 86 1.31 -3.98 -27.16
N HIS A 87 2.59 -4.06 -26.77
CA HIS A 87 3.33 -5.30 -26.60
C HIS A 87 4.02 -5.34 -25.24
N GLY A 88 3.70 -6.33 -24.43
CA GLY A 88 4.24 -6.48 -23.08
C GLY A 88 3.58 -7.62 -22.30
N SER A 89 3.90 -7.68 -21.02
CA SER A 89 3.36 -8.62 -20.05
C SER A 89 1.95 -8.23 -19.61
N ILE A 90 1.22 -9.19 -19.06
CA ILE A 90 -0.08 -9.01 -18.42
C ILE A 90 0.12 -9.07 -16.92
N LEU A 91 -0.42 -8.09 -16.20
CA LEU A 91 -0.53 -8.11 -14.74
C LEU A 91 -1.89 -8.73 -14.36
N ARG A 92 -1.86 -9.94 -13.83
CA ARG A 92 -3.04 -10.79 -13.59
C ARG A 92 -3.23 -11.10 -12.11
N CYS A 93 -4.48 -11.08 -11.65
CA CYS A 93 -4.87 -11.58 -10.35
C CYS A 93 -5.09 -13.09 -10.39
N ASN A 94 -4.57 -13.83 -9.41
CA ASN A 94 -4.90 -15.25 -9.25
C ASN A 94 -6.19 -15.42 -8.43
N ASP A 95 -6.65 -16.66 -8.26
CA ASP A 95 -7.83 -16.98 -7.43
C ASP A 95 -7.57 -16.83 -5.92
N ASP A 96 -6.32 -16.59 -5.52
CA ASP A 96 -5.89 -16.31 -4.15
C ASP A 96 -5.33 -14.88 -4.03
N ALA A 97 -4.86 -14.51 -2.83
CA ALA A 97 -4.25 -13.19 -2.61
C ALA A 97 -2.84 -13.07 -3.20
N SER A 98 -2.72 -13.22 -4.52
CA SER A 98 -1.49 -13.06 -5.29
C SER A 98 -1.73 -12.44 -6.67
N VAL A 99 -0.69 -11.81 -7.20
CA VAL A 99 -0.67 -11.18 -8.54
C VAL A 99 0.57 -11.64 -9.29
N ALA A 100 0.43 -11.91 -10.58
CA ALA A 100 1.53 -12.30 -11.45
C ALA A 100 1.70 -11.33 -12.62
N LEU A 101 2.94 -11.04 -12.98
CA LEU A 101 3.33 -10.35 -14.20
C LEU A 101 3.98 -11.36 -15.14
N SER A 102 3.40 -11.56 -16.32
CA SER A 102 3.94 -12.54 -17.27
C SER A 102 3.58 -12.30 -18.73
N ASN A 103 4.38 -12.86 -19.65
CA ASN A 103 4.25 -12.65 -21.11
C ASN A 103 3.20 -13.54 -21.79
N GLY A 104 2.61 -14.52 -21.09
CA GLY A 104 1.68 -15.50 -21.66
C GLY A 104 0.45 -15.74 -20.80
N GLU A 105 -0.57 -16.39 -21.37
CA GLU A 105 -1.82 -16.65 -20.66
C GLU A 105 -1.73 -17.74 -19.57
N ASN A 106 -0.62 -18.49 -19.46
CA ASN A 106 -0.55 -19.72 -18.67
C ASN A 106 0.65 -19.88 -17.73
N SER A 107 1.47 -18.85 -17.50
CA SER A 107 2.55 -18.94 -16.50
C SER A 107 2.00 -18.63 -15.11
N ILE A 108 1.33 -19.61 -14.52
CA ILE A 108 1.09 -19.64 -13.08
C ILE A 108 2.38 -20.16 -12.46
N ASN A 109 3.08 -19.30 -11.72
CA ASN A 109 4.23 -19.69 -10.92
C ASN A 109 3.73 -20.62 -9.80
N ASN A 110 3.73 -21.93 -10.06
CA ASN A 110 3.43 -22.97 -9.08
C ASN A 110 4.62 -23.14 -8.15
N ILE A 111 4.89 -22.15 -7.31
CA ILE A 111 5.89 -22.28 -6.25
C ILE A 111 5.23 -22.98 -5.07
N THR A 112 5.70 -24.19 -4.79
CA THR A 112 5.17 -25.09 -3.77
C THR A 112 5.44 -24.68 -2.33
N SER A 113 6.22 -23.62 -2.06
CA SER A 113 6.42 -23.12 -0.69
C SER A 113 6.72 -21.62 -0.61
N ILE A 114 5.70 -20.79 -0.77
CA ILE A 114 5.78 -19.39 -0.37
C ILE A 114 5.55 -19.28 1.15
N PRO A 115 6.45 -18.62 1.92
CA PRO A 115 6.25 -18.41 3.35
C PRO A 115 4.87 -17.82 3.67
N SER A 116 4.36 -18.18 4.85
CA SER A 116 3.04 -17.74 5.29
C SER A 116 2.97 -17.54 6.80
N LYS A 117 2.07 -16.64 7.20
CA LYS A 117 1.65 -16.35 8.57
C LYS A 117 0.18 -16.67 8.68
N SER A 118 -0.19 -17.51 9.65
CA SER A 118 -1.60 -17.80 9.94
C SER A 118 -2.29 -16.56 10.51
N LEU A 119 -3.45 -16.23 9.97
CA LEU A 119 -4.32 -15.17 10.48
C LEU A 119 -5.51 -15.80 11.21
N ASP A 120 -5.93 -15.19 12.33
CA ASP A 120 -7.10 -15.68 13.06
C ASP A 120 -8.35 -15.60 12.16
N GLN A 121 -9.01 -16.75 11.99
CA GLN A 121 -10.15 -16.88 11.09
C GLN A 121 -11.30 -15.93 11.47
N ARG A 122 -11.57 -15.72 12.77
CA ARG A 122 -12.68 -14.84 13.19
C ARG A 122 -12.33 -13.38 12.93
N LEU A 123 -11.09 -12.98 13.21
CA LEU A 123 -10.59 -11.65 12.91
C LEU A 123 -10.63 -11.38 11.40
N TYR A 124 -10.17 -12.32 10.58
CA TYR A 124 -10.22 -12.21 9.11
C TYR A 124 -11.63 -11.87 8.60
N HIS A 125 -12.63 -12.68 9.00
CA HIS A 125 -14.01 -12.47 8.58
C HIS A 125 -14.56 -11.16 9.12
N SER A 126 -14.26 -10.80 10.38
CA SER A 126 -14.70 -9.54 10.98
C SER A 126 -14.13 -8.32 10.25
N VAL A 127 -12.87 -8.37 9.82
CA VAL A 127 -12.24 -7.29 9.04
C VAL A 127 -12.84 -7.21 7.64
N LYS A 128 -13.14 -8.34 7.01
CA LYS A 128 -13.81 -8.39 5.70
C LYS A 128 -15.21 -7.76 5.77
N ASP A 129 -16.00 -8.12 6.78
CA ASP A 129 -17.34 -7.57 7.00
C ASP A 129 -17.28 -6.07 7.32
N ALA A 130 -16.26 -5.65 8.08
CA ALA A 130 -16.01 -4.25 8.37
C ALA A 130 -15.69 -3.46 7.09
N TRP A 131 -14.83 -3.98 6.21
CA TRP A 131 -14.57 -3.36 4.89
C TRP A 131 -15.83 -3.28 4.03
N GLN A 132 -16.65 -4.31 4.00
CA GLN A 132 -17.93 -4.28 3.27
C GLN A 132 -18.85 -3.18 3.80
N THR A 133 -18.91 -3.01 5.12
CA THR A 133 -19.71 -1.95 5.76
C THR A 133 -19.12 -0.57 5.46
N GLU A 134 -17.79 -0.44 5.51
CA GLU A 134 -17.10 0.83 5.25
C GLU A 134 -17.23 1.28 3.79
N LEU A 135 -17.32 0.32 2.87
CA LEU A 135 -17.57 0.53 1.44
C LEU A 135 -19.06 0.62 1.08
N ASP A 136 -19.98 0.58 2.04
CA ASP A 136 -21.38 0.87 1.72
C ASP A 136 -21.50 2.32 1.23
N ILE A 137 -22.24 2.57 0.15
CA ILE A 137 -22.43 3.92 -0.41
C ILE A 137 -23.11 4.88 0.59
N ARG A 138 -23.82 4.34 1.57
CA ARG A 138 -24.47 5.08 2.66
C ARG A 138 -23.50 5.42 3.78
N ASN A 139 -22.34 4.78 3.83
CA ASN A 139 -21.29 5.09 4.79
C ASN A 139 -20.52 6.34 4.34
N ILE A 140 -20.70 7.42 5.09
CA ILE A 140 -20.09 8.73 4.85
C ILE A 140 -19.41 9.15 6.15
N SER A 141 -18.15 9.60 6.04
CA SER A 141 -17.44 10.14 7.20
C SER A 141 -18.22 11.31 7.81
N GLN A 142 -18.47 11.24 9.11
CA GLN A 142 -19.11 12.30 9.89
C GLN A 142 -18.08 13.31 10.44
N GLY A 143 -16.80 13.05 10.25
CA GLY A 143 -15.68 13.90 10.61
C GLY A 143 -15.09 14.58 9.39
N ALA A 144 -13.85 14.24 9.04
CA ALA A 144 -13.17 14.81 7.90
C ALA A 144 -13.65 14.15 6.59
N TYR A 145 -14.68 14.71 5.97
CA TYR A 145 -15.11 14.31 4.63
C TYR A 145 -14.11 14.81 3.58
N VAL A 146 -13.63 13.89 2.73
CA VAL A 146 -12.78 14.20 1.58
C VAL A 146 -13.54 13.82 0.31
N SER A 147 -13.87 14.79 -0.54
CA SER A 147 -14.56 14.51 -1.79
C SER A 147 -13.69 13.67 -2.73
N LYS A 148 -14.31 12.94 -3.67
CA LYS A 148 -13.55 12.19 -4.69
C LYS A 148 -12.58 13.10 -5.44
N GLN A 149 -13.03 14.28 -5.87
CA GLN A 149 -12.19 15.22 -6.59
C GLN A 149 -10.97 15.65 -5.77
N GLN A 150 -11.15 16.00 -4.50
CA GLN A 150 -10.03 16.40 -3.65
C GLN A 150 -9.06 15.24 -3.40
N TYR A 151 -9.58 14.03 -3.26
CA TYR A 151 -8.75 12.83 -3.19
C TYR A 151 -7.93 12.62 -4.47
N ASP A 152 -8.57 12.70 -5.64
CA ASP A 152 -7.91 12.51 -6.94
C ASP A 152 -6.82 13.58 -7.16
N GLU A 153 -7.10 14.85 -6.85
CA GLU A 153 -6.15 15.98 -6.98
C GLU A 153 -4.91 15.82 -6.08
N SER A 154 -5.04 15.09 -4.97
CA SER A 154 -3.96 14.85 -4.01
C SER A 154 -3.37 13.44 -4.07
N LEU A 155 -3.79 12.63 -5.04
CA LEU A 155 -3.48 11.20 -5.09
C LEU A 155 -1.98 10.92 -5.20
N SER A 156 -1.27 11.64 -6.08
CA SER A 156 0.18 11.50 -6.25
C SER A 156 0.96 11.77 -4.96
N ALA A 157 0.61 12.84 -4.24
CA ALA A 157 1.24 13.19 -2.97
C ALA A 157 0.96 12.16 -1.86
N ARG A 158 -0.24 11.53 -1.89
CA ARG A 158 -0.67 10.50 -0.93
C ARG A 158 -0.05 9.12 -1.20
N LEU A 159 0.17 8.75 -2.45
CA LEU A 159 0.70 7.44 -2.84
C LEU A 159 2.23 7.40 -2.93
N SER A 160 2.84 8.47 -3.42
CA SER A 160 4.25 8.50 -3.83
C SER A 160 5.09 9.54 -3.09
N LEU A 161 4.55 10.15 -2.01
CA LEU A 161 5.25 11.12 -1.17
C LEU A 161 5.88 12.28 -1.96
N VAL A 162 5.19 12.72 -3.00
CA VAL A 162 5.61 13.81 -3.86
C VAL A 162 5.49 15.12 -3.07
N ALA A 163 6.63 15.72 -2.74
CA ALA A 163 6.74 17.02 -2.10
C ALA A 163 6.84 18.14 -3.15
N GLN A 164 6.34 19.32 -2.78
CA GLN A 164 6.50 20.54 -3.55
C GLN A 164 7.86 21.17 -3.23
N ASN A 165 8.54 21.72 -4.24
CA ASN A 165 9.81 22.42 -4.10
C ASN A 165 9.66 23.89 -4.49
N ASP A 166 9.72 24.76 -3.47
CA ASP A 166 9.70 26.21 -3.61
C ASP A 166 10.90 26.84 -2.88
N GLY A 167 12.09 26.23 -3.04
CA GLY A 167 13.30 26.56 -2.28
C GLY A 167 13.37 25.90 -0.89
N ILE A 168 12.22 25.47 -0.37
CA ILE A 168 12.08 24.49 0.71
C ILE A 168 11.17 23.36 0.25
N LEU A 169 11.37 22.14 0.77
CA LEU A 169 10.46 21.03 0.50
C LEU A 169 9.24 21.12 1.41
N ILE A 170 8.06 21.05 0.80
CA ILE A 170 6.77 21.14 1.48
C ILE A 170 5.97 19.89 1.16
N TRP A 171 5.61 19.15 2.20
CA TRP A 171 4.69 18.02 2.11
C TRP A 171 3.71 18.05 3.29
N PRO A 172 2.39 17.87 3.06
CA PRO A 172 1.74 17.78 1.75
C PRO A 172 1.85 19.08 0.92
N PRO A 173 1.79 19.01 -0.43
CA PRO A 173 1.83 20.20 -1.29
C PRO A 173 0.76 21.23 -0.94
N ARG A 174 1.08 22.51 -1.11
CA ARG A 174 0.17 23.64 -0.83
C ARG A 174 -0.03 24.49 -2.08
N GLN A 175 -1.21 25.08 -2.21
CA GLN A 175 -1.46 26.02 -3.31
C GLN A 175 -0.79 27.37 -3.09
N MET A 176 -0.75 27.83 -1.84
CA MET A 176 -0.22 29.14 -1.46
C MET A 176 0.63 29.04 -0.19
N ASN A 177 1.55 30.00 -0.02
CA ASN A 177 2.23 30.22 1.24
C ASN A 177 1.36 31.04 2.22
N ASN A 178 1.93 31.34 3.40
CA ASN A 178 1.24 32.12 4.45
C ASN A 178 0.91 33.56 4.04
N ASP A 179 1.60 34.09 3.01
CA ASP A 179 1.40 35.44 2.48
C ASP A 179 0.41 35.46 1.29
N GLY A 180 -0.20 34.32 0.95
CA GLY A 180 -1.14 34.18 -0.17
C GLY A 180 -0.47 34.12 -1.55
N ILE A 181 0.85 33.96 -1.61
CA ILE A 181 1.60 33.82 -2.87
C ILE A 181 1.46 32.38 -3.36
N THR A 182 1.10 32.21 -4.64
CA THR A 182 1.05 30.91 -5.29
C THR A 182 2.44 30.27 -5.33
N LEU A 183 2.52 29.06 -4.82
CA LEU A 183 3.77 28.30 -4.74
C LEU A 183 4.11 27.62 -6.08
N SER A 184 5.39 27.40 -6.32
CA SER A 184 5.88 26.64 -7.48
C SER A 184 5.23 25.26 -7.58
N LYS A 185 4.96 24.80 -8.81
CA LYS A 185 4.48 23.43 -9.07
C LYS A 185 5.62 22.41 -9.19
N ALA A 186 6.88 22.84 -9.07
CA ALA A 186 8.02 21.92 -9.08
C ALA A 186 7.88 20.92 -7.94
N SER A 187 8.20 19.66 -8.21
CA SER A 187 8.04 18.58 -7.24
C SER A 187 9.26 17.67 -7.19
N THR A 188 9.41 16.99 -6.07
CA THR A 188 10.43 15.96 -5.85
C THR A 188 9.88 14.89 -4.92
N ASN A 189 10.38 13.66 -5.02
CA ASN A 189 9.98 12.60 -4.11
C ASN A 189 10.78 12.73 -2.81
N LEU A 190 10.11 12.57 -1.67
CA LEU A 190 10.79 12.39 -0.40
C LEU A 190 11.47 11.03 -0.34
N SER A 191 12.42 10.89 0.59
CA SER A 191 13.06 9.63 0.92
C SER A 191 12.02 8.52 1.14
N PRO A 192 12.31 7.28 0.70
CA PRO A 192 11.40 6.15 0.87
C PRO A 192 11.27 5.70 2.33
N THR A 193 12.13 6.22 3.21
CA THR A 193 12.13 5.98 4.65
C THR A 193 12.13 7.28 5.45
N ALA A 194 11.67 7.19 6.70
CA ALA A 194 11.66 8.29 7.66
C ALA A 194 11.88 7.76 9.09
N SER A 195 12.19 8.65 10.03
CA SER A 195 12.34 8.30 11.44
C SER A 195 11.10 8.65 12.25
N VAL A 196 10.65 7.75 13.12
CA VAL A 196 9.51 7.97 14.02
C VAL A 196 9.87 9.01 15.08
N MET A 197 9.17 10.14 15.08
CA MET A 197 9.29 11.18 16.11
C MET A 197 8.47 10.86 17.36
N THR A 198 7.25 10.35 17.16
CA THR A 198 6.32 9.97 18.22
C THR A 198 5.22 9.09 17.63
N TRP A 199 4.46 8.43 18.49
CA TRP A 199 3.38 7.55 18.07
C TRP A 199 2.27 7.49 19.11
N THR A 200 1.07 7.12 18.66
CA THR A 200 -0.05 6.83 19.54
C THR A 200 -0.90 5.71 18.97
N LYS A 201 -1.53 4.93 19.86
CA LYS A 201 -2.54 3.95 19.47
C LYS A 201 -3.91 4.50 19.81
N LEU A 202 -4.67 4.84 18.77
CA LEU A 202 -6.06 5.29 18.90
C LEU A 202 -6.89 4.11 19.37
N SER A 203 -7.57 4.28 20.51
CA SER A 203 -8.50 3.28 21.00
C SER A 203 -9.72 3.18 20.08
N ALA A 204 -10.39 2.04 20.10
CA ALA A 204 -11.61 1.78 19.33
C ALA A 204 -12.67 2.88 19.45
N ALA A 205 -12.86 3.44 20.65
CA ALA A 205 -13.87 4.47 20.92
C ALA A 205 -13.42 5.90 20.54
N GLY A 206 -12.12 6.12 20.29
CA GLY A 206 -11.54 7.41 19.94
C GLY A 206 -11.17 7.54 18.46
N ALA A 207 -11.39 6.51 17.66
CA ALA A 207 -11.10 6.54 16.23
C ALA A 207 -12.04 7.52 15.51
N PRO A 208 -11.53 8.35 14.58
CA PRO A 208 -12.35 9.16 13.69
C PRO A 208 -13.40 8.31 12.97
N SER A 209 -14.51 8.93 12.55
CA SER A 209 -15.65 8.20 11.98
C SER A 209 -15.32 7.40 10.72
N GLU A 210 -14.35 7.84 9.93
CA GLU A 210 -13.87 7.11 8.76
C GLU A 210 -13.18 5.78 9.12
N PHE A 211 -12.75 5.61 10.38
CA PHE A 211 -12.08 4.42 10.88
C PHE A 211 -12.89 3.69 11.97
N SER A 212 -14.04 4.21 12.37
CA SER A 212 -14.77 3.74 13.56
C SER A 212 -15.34 2.32 13.42
N ILE A 213 -15.47 1.82 12.19
CA ILE A 213 -15.95 0.46 11.92
C ILE A 213 -14.82 -0.56 12.15
N ARG A 214 -13.63 -0.31 11.58
CA ARG A 214 -12.50 -1.24 11.68
C ARG A 214 -11.69 -1.10 12.97
N ALA A 215 -11.57 0.10 13.54
CA ALA A 215 -10.75 0.30 14.74
C ALA A 215 -11.16 -0.61 15.92
N PRO A 216 -12.45 -0.85 16.22
CA PRO A 216 -12.85 -1.82 17.24
C PRO A 216 -12.43 -3.26 16.92
N VAL A 217 -12.53 -3.66 15.67
CA VAL A 217 -12.17 -5.02 15.20
C VAL A 217 -10.66 -5.26 15.34
N LEU A 218 -9.85 -4.24 15.02
CA LEU A 218 -8.39 -4.30 15.07
C LEU A 218 -7.80 -4.00 16.47
N GLY A 219 -8.64 -3.72 17.47
CA GLY A 219 -8.17 -3.37 18.81
C GLY A 219 -7.51 -1.98 18.88
N GLY A 220 -7.90 -1.08 17.99
CA GLY A 220 -7.34 0.26 17.82
C GLY A 220 -6.45 0.39 16.59
N LEU A 221 -6.07 1.63 16.25
CA LEU A 221 -5.19 1.94 15.12
C LEU A 221 -3.94 2.65 15.60
N THR A 222 -2.77 2.14 15.21
CA THR A 222 -1.50 2.81 15.51
C THR A 222 -1.23 3.90 14.49
N THR A 223 -0.83 5.07 14.97
CA THR A 223 -0.40 6.21 14.15
C THR A 223 1.00 6.64 14.59
N VAL A 224 1.83 6.99 13.62
CA VAL A 224 3.18 7.53 13.84
C VAL A 224 3.27 8.92 13.24
N MET A 225 3.94 9.83 13.94
CA MET A 225 4.46 11.06 13.36
C MET A 225 5.94 10.82 13.03
N VAL A 226 6.33 11.14 11.80
CA VAL A 226 7.67 10.85 11.27
C VAL A 226 8.32 12.13 10.74
N GLU A 227 9.64 12.14 10.73
CA GLU A 227 10.46 13.17 10.10
C GLU A 227 11.27 12.54 8.96
N PHE A 228 11.09 13.09 7.77
CA PHE A 228 11.88 12.74 6.59
C PHE A 228 13.27 13.37 6.69
N SER A 229 14.27 12.73 6.08
CA SER A 229 15.65 13.25 6.09
C SER A 229 15.75 14.65 5.46
N GLU A 230 14.84 14.95 4.53
CA GLU A 230 14.75 16.25 3.86
C GLU A 230 14.04 17.33 4.68
N GLY A 231 13.49 17.00 5.85
CA GLY A 231 12.87 17.94 6.79
C GLY A 231 11.33 17.90 6.92
N PRO A 232 10.54 17.55 5.88
CA PRO A 232 9.09 17.41 6.05
C PRO A 232 8.70 16.43 7.15
N LYS A 233 7.53 16.67 7.73
CA LYS A 233 6.95 15.85 8.80
C LYS A 233 5.56 15.41 8.39
N GLY A 234 5.23 14.17 8.72
CA GLY A 234 3.96 13.57 8.34
C GLY A 234 3.38 12.69 9.44
N VAL A 235 2.06 12.49 9.40
CA VAL A 235 1.36 11.52 10.25
C VAL A 235 0.83 10.41 9.37
N PHE A 236 1.11 9.16 9.75
CA PHE A 236 0.74 7.98 8.99
C PHE A 236 0.12 6.93 9.92
N LEU A 237 -0.88 6.21 9.40
CA LEU A 237 -1.30 4.95 10.01
C LEU A 237 -0.18 3.92 9.82
N MET A 238 0.02 3.08 10.82
CA MET A 238 0.88 1.90 10.69
C MET A 238 0.15 0.78 9.93
N VAL A 239 0.93 -0.16 9.40
CA VAL A 239 0.45 -1.42 8.85
C VAL A 239 1.42 -2.54 9.21
N ASP A 240 0.92 -3.78 9.17
CA ASP A 240 1.65 -5.00 9.51
C ASP A 240 2.27 -4.94 10.94
N ASP A 241 1.57 -4.26 11.87
CA ASP A 241 2.00 -3.94 13.22
C ASP A 241 1.29 -4.77 14.31
N GLU A 242 0.70 -5.92 13.96
CA GLU A 242 -0.08 -6.71 14.93
C GLU A 242 0.76 -7.14 16.14
N ASP A 243 2.02 -7.49 15.90
CA ASP A 243 2.97 -7.97 16.90
C ASP A 243 4.10 -6.97 17.20
N ILE A 244 4.03 -5.77 16.61
CA ILE A 244 5.11 -4.78 16.65
C ILE A 244 4.58 -3.46 17.18
N ARG A 245 5.28 -2.87 18.16
CA ARG A 245 5.00 -1.51 18.61
C ARG A 245 6.13 -0.60 18.18
N PRO A 246 5.83 0.55 17.53
CA PRO A 246 6.87 1.49 17.17
C PRO A 246 7.52 2.09 18.42
N ASN A 247 8.79 2.46 18.30
CA ASN A 247 9.53 3.28 19.25
C ASN A 247 9.93 4.59 18.59
N ILE A 248 10.20 5.61 19.41
CA ILE A 248 10.79 6.86 18.93
C ILE A 248 12.19 6.53 18.40
N GLY A 249 12.49 7.00 17.19
CA GLY A 249 13.74 6.75 16.47
C GLY A 249 13.70 5.58 15.50
N ASP A 250 12.67 4.72 15.55
CA ASP A 250 12.53 3.61 14.60
C ASP A 250 12.50 4.12 13.16
N SER A 251 13.12 3.36 12.25
CA SER A 251 13.02 3.59 10.82
C SER A 251 11.72 2.99 10.30
N VAL A 252 11.01 3.74 9.46
CA VAL A 252 9.82 3.25 8.75
C VAL A 252 10.00 3.41 7.26
N GLU A 253 9.43 2.47 6.51
CA GLU A 253 9.21 2.59 5.07
C GLU A 253 7.73 2.92 4.78
N PHE A 254 7.47 3.47 3.60
CA PHE A 254 6.11 3.82 3.20
C PHE A 254 5.57 2.92 2.10
N VAL A 255 4.43 2.32 2.39
CA VAL A 255 3.81 1.30 1.55
C VAL A 255 2.38 1.69 1.23
N VAL A 256 1.92 1.44 0.01
CA VAL A 256 0.53 1.74 -0.36
C VAL A 256 -0.38 0.67 0.23
N ARG A 257 -1.43 1.13 0.91
CA ARG A 257 -2.45 0.30 1.53
C ARG A 257 -3.83 0.91 1.30
N MET A 258 -4.87 0.13 1.56
CA MET A 258 -6.21 0.67 1.73
C MET A 258 -6.23 1.53 3.01
N LEU A 259 -6.58 2.81 2.90
CA LEU A 259 -6.72 3.70 4.04
C LEU A 259 -8.09 3.57 4.67
N TYR A 260 -9.13 3.87 3.89
CA TYR A 260 -10.53 3.78 4.32
C TYR A 260 -11.49 3.70 3.12
N GLY A 261 -12.72 3.27 3.37
CA GLY A 261 -13.83 3.27 2.42
C GLY A 261 -14.72 4.50 2.59
N GLN A 262 -15.18 5.10 1.49
CA GLN A 262 -16.17 6.17 1.51
C GLN A 262 -16.96 6.17 0.20
N GLU A 263 -18.29 6.25 0.28
CA GLU A 263 -19.17 6.36 -0.91
C GLU A 263 -18.96 5.22 -1.93
N GLY A 264 -18.73 3.99 -1.46
CA GLY A 264 -18.48 2.85 -2.36
C GLY A 264 -17.06 2.78 -2.92
N ILE A 265 -16.16 3.67 -2.51
CA ILE A 265 -14.81 3.78 -3.09
C ILE A 265 -13.75 3.56 -2.01
N ILE A 266 -12.78 2.70 -2.30
CA ILE A 266 -11.57 2.55 -1.49
C ILE A 266 -10.67 3.78 -1.72
N ARG A 267 -10.26 4.42 -0.63
CA ARG A 267 -9.19 5.42 -0.64
C ARG A 267 -7.88 4.73 -0.32
N TYR A 268 -6.94 4.78 -1.25
CA TYR A 268 -5.59 4.28 -1.10
C TYR A 268 -4.65 5.39 -0.63
N GLY A 269 -3.56 5.00 0.03
CA GLY A 269 -2.55 5.94 0.47
C GLY A 269 -1.37 5.25 1.13
N ALA A 270 -0.32 6.02 1.38
CA ALA A 270 0.83 5.55 2.13
C ALA A 270 0.45 5.27 3.60
N LYS A 271 0.84 4.08 4.07
CA LYS A 271 0.95 3.74 5.49
C LYS A 271 2.42 3.50 5.83
N ALA A 272 2.77 3.71 7.09
CA ALA A 272 4.09 3.42 7.61
C ALA A 272 4.20 1.94 7.99
N ARG A 273 5.30 1.31 7.63
CA ARG A 273 5.66 -0.05 8.06
C ARG A 273 7.03 0.03 8.72
N ILE A 274 7.21 -0.65 9.85
CA ILE A 274 8.55 -0.72 10.48
C ILE A 274 9.53 -1.31 9.47
N HIS A 275 10.61 -0.57 9.23
CA HIS A 275 11.70 -1.01 8.39
C HIS A 275 12.82 -1.54 9.29
N SER A 276 13.04 -2.85 9.22
CA SER A 276 14.19 -3.48 9.85
C SER A 276 15.24 -3.72 8.77
N ASP A 277 16.38 -3.05 8.89
CA ASP A 277 17.57 -3.31 8.05
C ASP A 277 18.07 -4.76 8.20
#